data_AF-A0A2N9ATB5-F1
#
_entry.id   AF-A0A2N9ATB5-F1
#
_cell.length_a   1.000
_cell.length_b   1.000
_cell.length_c   1.000
_cell.angle_alpha   90.00
_cell.angle_beta   90.00
_cell.angle_gamma   90.00
#
_symmetry.space_group_name_H-M   'P 1'
#
loop_
_entity.id
_entity.type
_entity.pdbx_description
1 polymer ?
#
loop_
_entity_poly.entity_id
_entity_poly.type
_entity_poly.pdbx_seq_one_letter_code
_entity_poly.pdbx_strand_id
1 'polypeptide(L)'
;MSVAVALPWVEDEHLPIREFGNPAVRQMSLFDWTPPPPARVRPPRRDEAERSMTAALHVRPDPVRVYRQSVSHGYESCRGRWWWMSKSDLGRMIAQGRAITVGERSAKVRRNLSPAQEEEVVAVALELGGVLYAAEATGIPESMVRTLLRERGPRLPQGHQDPGQHRGRPRPRGRLPRPEGSMTDLTVDDVRARLSTAIREAGGQKAFAQQAGVSAAYVNDVIKGRRAVGERVLAALDLRRIERFVSLRRDA
;
A
#
# COMPACT_ATOMS: atom_id res chain seq x y z
N MET A 1 49.76 -10.56 -13.47
CA MET A 1 49.40 -9.45 -14.38
C MET A 1 48.46 -8.54 -13.59
N SER A 2 49.01 -7.48 -12.98
CA SER A 2 48.25 -6.51 -12.17
C SER A 2 47.95 -5.28 -13.02
N VAL A 3 46.67 -4.89 -13.08
CA VAL A 3 46.22 -3.71 -13.81
C VAL A 3 46.03 -2.58 -12.80
N ALA A 4 46.90 -1.57 -12.89
CA ALA A 4 46.80 -0.33 -12.12
C ALA A 4 45.81 0.63 -12.81
N VAL A 5 44.79 1.08 -12.08
CA VAL A 5 43.82 2.08 -12.56
C VAL A 5 44.28 3.45 -12.09
N ALA A 6 44.61 4.33 -13.05
CA ALA A 6 44.98 5.71 -12.81
C ALA A 6 43.71 6.55 -12.55
N LEU A 7 43.71 7.33 -11.45
CA LEU A 7 42.69 8.33 -11.18
C LEU A 7 43.11 9.68 -11.78
N PRO A 8 42.18 10.43 -12.40
CA PRO A 8 42.47 11.75 -12.95
C PRO A 8 42.59 12.79 -11.83
N TRP A 9 43.66 13.58 -11.91
CA TRP A 9 43.87 14.81 -11.16
C TRP A 9 42.82 15.84 -11.59
N VAL A 10 42.11 16.43 -10.63
CA VAL A 10 41.17 17.54 -10.85
C VAL A 10 41.94 18.83 -10.57
N GLU A 11 41.99 19.70 -11.57
CA GLU A 11 42.64 21.02 -11.52
C GLU A 11 41.89 21.95 -10.56
N ASP A 12 42.67 22.60 -9.69
CA ASP A 12 42.24 23.62 -8.73
C ASP A 12 41.72 24.86 -9.48
N GLU A 13 40.40 25.10 -9.41
CA GLU A 13 39.80 26.36 -9.82
C GLU A 13 40.08 27.44 -8.77
N HIS A 14 40.94 28.39 -9.14
CA HIS A 14 41.16 29.66 -8.44
C HIS A 14 39.84 30.42 -8.23
N LEU A 15 39.32 30.38 -7.00
CA LEU A 15 38.22 31.27 -6.59
C LEU A 15 38.76 32.68 -6.28
N PRO A 16 38.11 33.74 -6.80
CA PRO A 16 38.51 35.11 -6.52
C PRO A 16 38.24 35.47 -5.05
N ILE A 17 39.29 35.94 -4.39
CA ILE A 17 39.29 36.48 -3.03
C ILE A 17 38.36 37.69 -3.00
N ARG A 18 37.15 37.53 -2.44
CA ARG A 18 36.28 38.66 -2.12
C ARG A 18 36.85 39.39 -0.90
N GLU A 19 37.31 40.62 -1.12
CA GLU A 19 37.64 41.56 -0.05
C GLU A 19 36.39 41.87 0.78
N PHE A 20 36.28 41.24 1.93
CA PHE A 20 35.30 41.62 2.94
C PHE A 20 35.85 42.82 3.71
N GLY A 21 35.27 44.00 3.42
CA GLY A 21 35.53 45.23 4.16
C GLY A 21 35.35 45.03 5.65
N ASN A 22 36.39 45.41 6.40
CA ASN A 22 36.59 45.23 7.83
C ASN A 22 35.62 46.11 8.65
N PRO A 23 34.56 45.56 9.28
CA PRO A 23 33.77 46.33 10.22
C PRO A 23 34.49 46.30 11.57
N ALA A 24 35.17 47.40 11.90
CA ALA A 24 35.58 47.80 13.25
C ALA A 24 35.71 46.63 14.25
N VAL A 25 36.82 45.90 14.17
CA VAL A 25 37.21 44.91 15.18
C VAL A 25 37.36 45.65 16.52
N ARG A 26 36.31 45.62 17.34
CA ARG A 26 36.43 45.77 18.79
C ARG A 26 37.45 44.72 19.23
N GLN A 27 38.63 45.14 19.63
CA GLN A 27 39.54 44.31 20.42
C GLN A 27 38.79 43.88 21.69
N MET A 28 38.13 42.73 21.62
CA MET A 28 37.66 42.05 22.82
C MET A 28 38.91 41.59 23.55
N SER A 29 39.06 42.02 24.80
CA SER A 29 40.18 41.59 25.62
C SER A 29 40.17 40.07 25.70
N LEU A 30 41.33 39.45 25.51
CA LEU A 30 41.50 37.99 25.57
C LEU A 30 41.10 37.40 26.94
N PHE A 31 40.88 38.26 27.94
CA PHE A 31 40.61 37.91 29.33
C PHE A 31 39.15 38.07 29.75
N ASP A 32 38.25 38.55 28.87
CA ASP A 32 36.79 38.61 29.15
C ASP A 32 36.03 37.36 28.64
N TRP A 33 36.74 36.27 28.38
CA TRP A 33 36.10 35.01 28.02
C TRP A 33 35.49 34.35 29.26
N THR A 34 34.20 34.60 29.48
CA THR A 34 33.40 33.80 30.40
C THR A 34 32.87 32.60 29.62
N PRO A 35 33.21 31.35 29.98
CA PRO A 35 32.62 30.19 29.33
C PRO A 35 31.09 30.31 29.42
N PRO A 36 30.35 30.03 28.33
CA PRO A 36 28.91 30.04 28.38
C PRO A 36 28.48 29.09 29.51
N PRO A 37 27.50 29.49 30.35
CA PRO A 37 27.03 28.63 31.41
C PRO A 37 26.63 27.27 30.81
N PRO A 38 26.92 26.14 31.48
CA PRO A 38 26.61 24.83 30.95
C PRO A 38 25.13 24.80 30.55
N ALA A 39 24.85 24.38 29.32
CA ALA A 39 23.49 24.33 28.81
C ALA A 39 22.62 23.56 29.81
N ARG A 40 21.59 24.21 30.36
CA ARG A 40 20.66 23.57 31.28
C ARG A 40 20.04 22.40 30.54
N VAL A 41 20.42 21.17 30.91
CA VAL A 41 19.79 19.95 30.41
C VAL A 41 18.34 20.02 30.87
N ARG A 42 17.43 20.33 29.94
CA ARG A 42 16.00 20.28 30.25
C ARG A 42 15.68 18.84 30.64
N PRO A 43 15.09 18.58 31.81
CA PRO A 43 14.58 17.25 32.08
C PRO A 43 13.61 16.90 30.95
N PRO A 44 13.67 15.66 30.40
CA PRO A 44 12.76 15.26 29.34
C PRO A 44 11.34 15.53 29.81
N ARG A 45 10.52 16.12 28.92
CA ARG A 45 9.10 16.27 29.24
C ARG A 45 8.56 14.88 29.56
N ARG A 46 7.63 14.78 30.50
CA ARG A 46 7.05 13.51 30.94
C ARG A 46 6.70 12.57 29.76
N ASP A 47 6.13 13.12 28.69
CA ASP A 47 5.77 12.40 27.46
C ASP A 47 6.97 11.80 26.71
N GLU A 48 8.15 12.39 26.84
CA GLU A 48 9.40 11.93 26.23
C GLU A 48 10.05 10.83 27.07
N ALA A 49 10.02 10.97 28.41
CA ALA A 49 10.43 9.90 29.32
C ALA A 49 9.55 8.66 29.18
N GLU A 50 8.23 8.83 29.10
CA GLU A 50 7.28 7.73 28.88
C GLU A 50 7.48 7.07 27.51
N ARG A 51 7.75 7.85 26.45
CA ARG A 51 8.08 7.31 25.12
C ARG A 51 9.42 6.58 25.10
N SER A 52 10.43 7.11 25.79
CA SER A 52 11.75 6.48 25.91
C SER A 52 11.66 5.17 26.69
N MET A 53 10.93 5.13 27.81
CA MET A 53 10.67 3.91 28.55
C MET A 53 9.90 2.89 27.71
N THR A 54 8.85 3.32 27.00
CA THR A 54 8.08 2.46 26.11
C THR A 54 8.96 1.86 25.01
N ALA A 55 9.86 2.65 24.42
CA ALA A 55 10.80 2.17 23.41
C ALA A 55 11.84 1.20 24.01
N ALA A 56 12.33 1.47 25.22
CA ALA A 56 13.29 0.62 25.93
C ALA A 56 12.66 -0.72 26.37
N LEU A 57 11.39 -0.72 26.76
CA LEU A 57 10.65 -1.92 27.16
C LEU A 57 10.24 -2.77 25.96
N HIS A 58 9.99 -2.15 24.80
CA HIS A 58 9.56 -2.84 23.58
C HIS A 58 10.72 -3.19 22.66
N VAL A 59 11.69 -3.94 23.19
CA VAL A 59 12.75 -4.53 22.36
C VAL A 59 12.11 -5.46 21.33
N ARG A 60 12.43 -5.21 20.05
CA ARG A 60 11.96 -6.04 18.95
C ARG A 60 12.44 -7.48 19.16
N PRO A 61 11.54 -8.48 19.24
CA PRO A 61 11.95 -9.84 19.54
C PRO A 61 12.73 -10.45 18.38
N ASP A 62 13.58 -11.44 18.66
CA ASP A 62 14.25 -12.25 17.64
C ASP A 62 13.20 -13.07 16.85
N PRO A 63 13.15 -12.97 15.50
CA PRO A 63 12.20 -13.72 14.68
C PRO A 63 12.29 -15.24 14.89
N VAL A 64 13.49 -15.81 15.09
CA VAL A 64 13.65 -17.26 15.32
C VAL A 64 12.94 -17.68 16.60
N ARG A 65 13.04 -16.88 17.66
CA ARG A 65 12.36 -17.12 18.95
C ARG A 65 10.85 -17.02 18.82
N VAL A 66 10.35 -16.02 18.09
CA VAL A 66 8.91 -15.87 17.81
C VAL A 66 8.38 -17.08 17.05
N TYR A 67 9.10 -17.54 16.02
CA TYR A 67 8.72 -18.73 15.26
C TYR A 67 8.69 -19.99 16.13
N ARG A 68 9.73 -20.26 16.93
CA ARG A 68 9.75 -21.41 17.86
C ARG A 68 8.58 -21.39 18.85
N GLN A 69 8.23 -20.21 19.39
CA GLN A 69 7.06 -20.06 20.26
C GLN A 69 5.76 -20.39 19.51
N SER A 70 5.63 -19.93 18.26
CA SER A 70 4.42 -20.15 17.46
C SER A 70 4.20 -21.63 17.11
N VAL A 71 5.28 -22.38 16.86
CA VAL A 71 5.21 -23.82 16.57
C VAL A 71 4.85 -24.62 17.81
N SER A 72 5.39 -24.25 18.97
CA SER A 72 5.19 -24.99 20.22
C SER A 72 3.85 -24.70 20.91
N HIS A 73 3.41 -23.44 20.92
CA HIS A 73 2.25 -22.99 21.72
C HIS A 73 1.18 -22.27 20.89
N GLY A 74 1.36 -22.19 19.57
CA GLY A 74 0.43 -21.52 18.69
C GLY A 74 0.55 -20.00 18.66
N TYR A 75 -0.30 -19.39 17.82
CA TYR A 75 -0.28 -17.96 17.55
C TYR A 75 -0.72 -17.11 18.76
N GLU A 76 -1.74 -17.53 19.51
CA GLU A 76 -2.26 -16.77 20.65
C GLU A 76 -1.24 -16.66 21.79
N SER A 77 -0.40 -17.68 21.99
CA SER A 77 0.72 -17.60 22.94
C SER A 77 1.73 -16.51 22.56
N CYS A 78 2.03 -16.37 21.26
CA CYS A 78 2.87 -15.29 20.76
C CYS A 78 2.21 -13.93 21.00
N ARG A 79 0.89 -13.84 20.78
CA ARG A 79 0.13 -12.60 20.99
C ARG A 79 0.09 -12.18 22.46
N GLY A 80 -0.05 -13.12 23.39
CA GLY A 80 0.03 -12.82 24.82
C GLY A 80 1.43 -12.33 25.24
N ARG A 81 2.48 -12.93 24.68
CA ARG A 81 3.88 -12.59 25.01
C ARG A 81 4.35 -11.27 24.39
N TRP A 82 3.90 -10.96 23.17
CA TRP A 82 4.26 -9.76 22.41
C TRP A 82 3.01 -8.93 22.08
N TRP A 83 2.19 -8.66 23.10
CA TRP A 83 0.87 -8.03 22.96
C TRP A 83 0.90 -6.61 22.39
N TRP A 84 2.04 -5.92 22.53
CA TRP A 84 2.26 -4.58 21.96
C TRP A 84 2.55 -4.60 20.45
N MET A 85 2.85 -5.77 19.88
CA MET A 85 3.05 -5.90 18.43
C MET A 85 1.72 -6.04 17.71
N SER A 86 1.60 -5.41 16.54
CA SER A 86 0.44 -5.62 15.68
C SER A 86 0.34 -7.07 15.22
N LYS A 87 -0.88 -7.55 14.95
CA LYS A 87 -1.12 -8.90 14.40
C LYS A 87 -0.32 -9.14 13.11
N SER A 88 -0.24 -8.12 12.27
CA SER A 88 0.48 -8.17 10.99
C SER A 88 1.99 -8.29 11.18
N ASP A 89 2.57 -7.52 12.10
CA ASP A 89 4.02 -7.56 12.35
C ASP A 89 4.43 -8.85 13.04
N LEU A 90 3.61 -9.34 13.98
CA LEU A 90 3.84 -10.65 14.59
C LEU A 90 3.80 -11.77 13.54
N GLY A 91 2.85 -11.74 12.61
CA GLY A 91 2.79 -12.67 11.48
C GLY A 91 4.03 -12.60 10.58
N ARG A 92 4.55 -11.40 10.30
CA ARG A 92 5.80 -11.22 9.54
C ARG A 92 7.00 -11.79 10.29
N MET A 93 7.09 -11.60 11.60
CA MET A 93 8.18 -12.14 12.44
C MET A 93 8.16 -13.66 12.46
N ILE A 94 6.99 -14.28 12.56
CA ILE A 94 6.83 -15.75 12.47
C ILE A 94 7.32 -16.24 11.10
N ALA A 95 6.91 -15.58 10.01
CA ALA A 95 7.32 -15.94 8.66
C ALA A 95 8.84 -15.79 8.46
N GLN A 96 9.43 -14.70 8.94
CA GLN A 96 10.88 -14.48 8.90
C GLN A 96 11.64 -15.52 9.73
N GLY A 97 11.18 -15.82 10.94
CA GLY A 97 11.80 -16.82 11.81
C GLY A 97 11.74 -18.22 11.21
N ARG A 98 10.63 -18.55 10.54
CA ARG A 98 10.50 -19.78 9.75
C ARG A 98 11.53 -19.85 8.63
N ALA A 99 11.68 -18.77 7.86
CA ALA A 99 12.66 -18.69 6.77
C ALA A 99 14.10 -18.83 7.27
N ILE A 100 14.42 -18.32 8.46
CA ILE A 100 15.75 -18.50 9.06
C ILE A 100 15.95 -19.94 9.56
N THR A 101 14.95 -20.50 10.25
CA THR A 101 15.08 -21.80 10.94
C THR A 101 15.01 -22.99 9.99
N VAL A 102 14.10 -22.95 9.02
CA VAL A 102 13.88 -24.02 8.03
C VAL A 102 14.73 -23.77 6.76
N GLY A 103 15.43 -22.64 6.71
CA GLY A 103 16.07 -22.09 5.51
C GLY A 103 15.07 -21.38 4.59
N GLU A 104 15.59 -20.64 3.59
CA GLU A 104 14.78 -20.01 2.53
C GLU A 104 13.83 -21.00 1.84
N ARG A 105 14.13 -22.29 1.98
CA ARG A 105 13.31 -23.41 1.55
C ARG A 105 12.19 -23.76 2.54
N SER A 106 11.30 -22.81 2.81
CA SER A 106 9.90 -23.15 2.50
C SER A 106 9.75 -23.05 0.99
N ALA A 107 10.49 -23.88 0.27
CA ALA A 107 10.33 -24.12 -1.14
C ALA A 107 8.89 -24.54 -1.28
N LYS A 108 8.10 -23.74 -2.00
CA LYS A 108 6.83 -24.16 -2.58
C LYS A 108 5.86 -24.73 -1.53
N VAL A 109 4.82 -23.98 -1.19
CA VAL A 109 3.46 -24.58 -1.29
C VAL A 109 3.53 -25.43 -2.55
N ARG A 110 3.57 -26.77 -2.39
CA ARG A 110 3.99 -27.71 -3.43
C ARG A 110 3.45 -27.17 -4.74
N ARG A 111 4.32 -26.62 -5.61
CA ARG A 111 3.86 -26.29 -6.94
C ARG A 111 3.42 -27.65 -7.43
N ASN A 112 2.14 -27.82 -7.71
CA ASN A 112 1.63 -29.06 -8.30
C ASN A 112 2.23 -29.28 -9.71
N LEU A 113 3.23 -28.48 -10.10
CA LEU A 113 3.98 -28.57 -11.31
C LEU A 113 5.35 -29.18 -11.05
N SER A 114 5.65 -30.20 -11.83
CA SER A 114 7.00 -30.70 -12.04
C SER A 114 7.89 -29.64 -12.68
N PRO A 115 9.23 -29.72 -12.53
CA PRO A 115 10.15 -28.81 -13.22
C PRO A 115 9.98 -28.78 -14.74
N ALA A 116 9.64 -29.92 -15.34
CA ALA A 116 9.35 -30.03 -16.77
C ALA A 116 8.11 -29.20 -17.17
N GLN A 117 7.03 -29.30 -16.40
CA GLN A 117 5.84 -28.47 -16.62
C GLN A 117 6.13 -26.98 -16.40
N GLU A 118 7.02 -26.63 -15.47
CA GLU A 118 7.42 -25.22 -15.29
C GLU A 118 8.13 -24.66 -16.54
N GLU A 119 9.00 -25.47 -17.16
CA GLU A 119 9.71 -25.09 -18.39
C GLU A 119 8.77 -24.99 -19.59
N GLU A 120 7.81 -25.91 -19.71
CA GLU A 120 6.77 -25.87 -20.74
C GLU A 120 5.93 -24.58 -20.65
N VAL A 121 5.51 -24.20 -19.44
CA VAL A 121 4.74 -22.96 -19.22
C VAL A 121 5.51 -21.71 -19.61
N VAL A 122 6.81 -21.68 -19.31
CA VAL A 122 7.67 -20.55 -19.68
C VAL A 122 7.84 -20.50 -21.20
N ALA A 123 8.03 -21.65 -21.86
CA ALA A 123 8.13 -21.73 -23.31
C ALA A 123 6.84 -21.24 -24.00
N VAL A 124 5.68 -21.74 -23.59
CA VAL A 124 4.37 -21.33 -24.12
C VAL A 124 4.11 -19.84 -23.91
N ALA A 125 4.51 -19.29 -22.76
CA ALA A 125 4.36 -17.85 -22.50
C ALA A 125 5.25 -16.97 -23.37
N LEU A 126 6.46 -17.43 -23.70
CA LEU A 126 7.35 -16.72 -24.61
C LEU A 126 6.87 -16.83 -26.07
N GLU A 127 6.33 -17.98 -26.47
CA GLU A 127 5.79 -18.21 -27.80
C GLU A 127 4.52 -17.38 -28.07
N LEU A 128 3.56 -17.39 -27.12
CA LEU A 128 2.29 -16.68 -27.26
C LEU A 128 2.40 -15.17 -26.95
N GLY A 129 3.54 -14.71 -26.40
CA GLY A 129 3.76 -13.30 -26.09
C GLY A 129 2.83 -12.74 -25.00
N GLY A 130 2.20 -13.58 -24.18
CA GLY A 130 1.22 -13.13 -23.19
C GLY A 130 0.95 -14.12 -22.07
N VAL A 131 0.88 -13.60 -20.83
CA VAL A 131 0.62 -14.40 -19.61
C VAL A 131 -0.78 -15.02 -19.63
N LEU A 132 -1.79 -14.29 -20.12
CA LEU A 132 -3.17 -14.77 -20.16
C LEU A 132 -3.31 -15.96 -21.12
N TYR A 133 -2.76 -15.84 -22.33
CA TYR A 133 -2.78 -16.92 -23.31
C TYR A 133 -2.05 -18.17 -22.82
N ALA A 134 -0.92 -17.99 -22.12
CA ALA A 134 -0.21 -19.11 -21.52
C ALA A 134 -0.99 -19.77 -20.37
N ALA A 135 -1.69 -18.99 -19.55
CA ALA A 135 -2.54 -19.52 -18.48
C ALA A 135 -3.70 -20.36 -19.03
N GLU A 136 -4.36 -19.87 -20.09
CA GLU A 136 -5.43 -20.60 -20.79
C GLU A 136 -4.90 -21.86 -21.47
N ALA A 137 -3.77 -21.79 -22.17
CA ALA A 137 -3.18 -22.92 -22.88
C ALA A 137 -2.71 -24.05 -21.94
N THR A 138 -2.17 -23.70 -20.77
CA THR A 138 -1.58 -24.67 -19.83
C THR A 138 -2.55 -25.10 -18.73
N GLY A 139 -3.72 -24.44 -18.59
CA GLY A 139 -4.67 -24.66 -17.51
C GLY A 139 -4.15 -24.23 -16.13
N ILE A 140 -3.09 -23.42 -16.09
CA ILE A 140 -2.44 -22.99 -14.87
C ILE A 140 -2.90 -21.58 -14.50
N PRO A 141 -3.16 -21.30 -13.21
CA PRO A 141 -3.57 -19.97 -12.80
C PRO A 141 -2.54 -18.90 -13.20
N GLU A 142 -3.04 -17.79 -13.75
CA GLU A 142 -2.25 -16.67 -14.24
C GLU A 142 -1.18 -16.18 -13.25
N SER A 143 -1.51 -16.17 -11.95
CA SER A 143 -0.58 -15.78 -10.89
C SER A 143 0.66 -16.68 -10.80
N MET A 144 0.52 -17.97 -11.10
CA MET A 144 1.62 -18.93 -11.14
C MET A 144 2.48 -18.71 -12.38
N VAL A 145 1.86 -18.49 -13.55
CA VAL A 145 2.57 -18.15 -14.79
C VAL A 145 3.43 -16.90 -14.60
N ARG A 146 2.88 -15.82 -14.01
CA ARG A 146 3.64 -14.60 -13.68
C ARG A 146 4.81 -14.87 -12.73
N THR A 147 4.62 -15.77 -11.77
CA THR A 147 5.66 -16.14 -10.82
C THR A 147 6.79 -16.90 -11.52
N LEU A 148 6.46 -17.88 -12.37
CA LEU A 148 7.44 -18.64 -13.14
C LEU A 148 8.23 -17.76 -14.11
N LEU A 149 7.57 -16.83 -14.80
CA LEU A 149 8.24 -15.86 -15.67
C LEU A 149 9.16 -14.91 -14.91
N ARG A 150 8.80 -14.50 -13.69
CA ARG A 150 9.67 -13.66 -12.84
C ARG A 150 10.93 -14.39 -12.39
N GLU A 151 10.81 -15.69 -12.12
CA GLU A 151 11.90 -16.50 -11.58
C GLU A 151 12.83 -17.05 -12.67
N ARG A 152 12.28 -17.51 -13.80
CA ARG A 152 13.02 -18.25 -14.83
C ARG A 152 13.00 -17.60 -16.21
N GLY A 153 11.97 -16.80 -16.49
CA GLY A 153 11.85 -16.14 -17.78
C GLY A 153 12.89 -15.03 -17.91
N PRO A 154 13.33 -14.69 -19.14
CA PRO A 154 13.92 -13.39 -19.37
C PRO A 154 12.96 -12.34 -18.83
N ARG A 155 13.48 -11.25 -18.26
CA ARG A 155 12.63 -10.11 -17.90
C ARG A 155 11.90 -9.70 -19.17
N LEU A 156 10.65 -10.13 -19.29
CA LEU A 156 9.83 -9.77 -20.43
C LEU A 156 9.93 -8.25 -20.51
N PRO A 157 10.30 -7.68 -21.67
CA PRO A 157 10.14 -6.24 -21.85
C PRO A 157 8.72 -5.96 -21.39
N GLN A 158 8.54 -5.06 -20.43
CA GLN A 158 7.21 -4.74 -19.91
C GLN A 158 6.37 -4.37 -21.12
N GLY A 159 5.64 -5.37 -21.62
CA GLY A 159 5.05 -5.34 -22.93
C GLY A 159 4.11 -4.17 -22.88
N HIS A 160 4.35 -3.24 -23.79
CA HIS A 160 3.49 -2.14 -24.18
C HIS A 160 2.10 -2.33 -23.57
N GLN A 161 1.91 -1.80 -22.36
CA GLN A 161 0.59 -1.83 -21.73
C GLN A 161 -0.26 -1.09 -22.73
N ASP A 162 -1.18 -1.82 -23.38
CA ASP A 162 -2.09 -1.28 -24.36
C ASP A 162 -2.58 0.09 -23.84
N PRO A 163 -2.15 1.22 -24.43
CA PRO A 163 -2.42 2.54 -23.88
C PRO A 163 -3.92 2.85 -23.83
N GLY A 164 -4.77 1.99 -24.43
CA GLY A 164 -6.22 1.99 -24.31
C GLY A 164 -6.80 1.41 -23.02
N GLN A 165 -6.11 0.54 -22.28
CA GLN A 165 -6.69 -0.18 -21.12
C GLN A 165 -6.54 0.52 -19.76
N HIS A 166 -5.81 1.63 -19.68
CA HIS A 166 -5.52 2.31 -18.40
C HIS A 166 -6.10 3.72 -18.22
N ARG A 167 -7.08 4.13 -19.03
CA ARG A 167 -7.91 5.30 -18.68
C ARG A 167 -9.09 4.86 -17.81
N GLY A 168 -8.89 4.81 -16.49
CA GLY A 168 -9.98 5.14 -15.55
C GLY A 168 -10.32 4.20 -14.39
N ARG A 169 -9.48 3.23 -14.00
CA ARG A 169 -9.73 2.52 -12.72
C ARG A 169 -8.90 3.10 -11.57
N PRO A 170 -9.48 3.90 -10.67
CA PRO A 170 -8.81 4.23 -9.41
C PRO A 170 -8.55 2.94 -8.63
N ARG A 171 -7.31 2.76 -8.16
CA ARG A 171 -6.91 1.58 -7.37
C ARG A 171 -7.71 1.57 -6.06
N PRO A 172 -8.50 0.52 -5.76
CA PRO A 172 -9.14 0.40 -4.45
C PRO A 172 -8.05 0.08 -3.41
N ARG A 173 -7.68 1.09 -2.62
CA ARG A 173 -7.00 0.88 -1.34
C ARG A 173 -8.05 0.44 -0.32
N GLY A 174 -8.36 -0.85 -0.31
CA GLY A 174 -9.33 -1.41 0.64
C GLY A 174 -9.43 -2.90 0.48
N ARG A 175 -8.99 -3.63 1.50
CA ARG A 175 -9.16 -5.07 1.65
C ARG A 175 -10.67 -5.38 1.58
N LEU A 176 -11.11 -6.15 0.59
CA LEU A 176 -12.51 -6.60 0.45
C LEU A 176 -12.92 -7.35 1.73
N PRO A 177 -13.96 -6.91 2.47
CA PRO A 177 -14.57 -7.72 3.50
C PRO A 177 -15.31 -8.91 2.87
N ARG A 178 -15.33 -10.03 3.59
CA ARG A 178 -16.05 -11.25 3.19
C ARG A 178 -17.57 -10.98 3.16
N PRO A 179 -18.34 -11.61 2.25
CA PRO A 179 -19.78 -11.44 2.18
C PRO A 179 -20.48 -12.31 3.23
N GLU A 180 -20.82 -11.71 4.37
CA GLU A 180 -22.00 -12.10 5.15
C GLU A 180 -23.02 -10.98 4.96
N GLY A 181 -24.31 -11.32 4.84
CA GLY A 181 -25.41 -10.46 4.37
C GLY A 181 -25.68 -9.18 5.19
N SER A 182 -24.72 -8.27 5.24
CA SER A 182 -24.86 -6.92 5.78
C SER A 182 -25.57 -6.06 4.75
N MET A 183 -26.72 -5.49 5.12
CA MET A 183 -27.24 -4.25 4.52
C MET A 183 -26.06 -3.30 4.33
N THR A 184 -25.56 -3.22 3.11
CA THR A 184 -24.33 -2.49 2.82
C THR A 184 -24.72 -1.03 2.75
N ASP A 185 -24.28 -0.24 3.72
CA ASP A 185 -24.40 1.22 3.66
C ASP A 185 -23.65 1.70 2.40
N LEU A 186 -24.40 2.12 1.39
CA LEU A 186 -23.86 2.62 0.12
C LEU A 186 -23.51 4.10 0.26
N THR A 187 -22.34 4.49 -0.24
CA THR A 187 -21.97 5.91 -0.32
C THR A 187 -22.70 6.58 -1.47
N VAL A 188 -22.74 7.92 -1.48
CA VAL A 188 -23.36 8.71 -2.58
C VAL A 188 -22.71 8.39 -3.93
N ASP A 189 -21.40 8.13 -3.95
CA ASP A 189 -20.67 7.79 -5.17
C ASP A 189 -21.04 6.40 -5.69
N ASP A 190 -21.29 5.44 -4.80
CA ASP A 190 -21.78 4.11 -5.20
C ASP A 190 -23.17 4.19 -5.83
N VAL A 191 -24.06 5.04 -5.29
CA VAL A 191 -25.39 5.30 -5.87
C VAL A 191 -25.26 5.91 -7.27
N ARG A 192 -24.34 6.85 -7.47
CA ARG A 192 -24.07 7.45 -8.80
C ARG A 192 -23.49 6.45 -9.79
N ALA A 193 -22.63 5.55 -9.32
CA ALA A 193 -22.08 4.48 -10.15
C ALA A 193 -23.19 3.51 -10.61
N ARG A 194 -24.08 3.09 -9.70
CA ARG A 194 -25.25 2.25 -10.04
C ARG A 194 -26.20 2.96 -11.00
N LEU A 195 -26.51 4.23 -10.75
CA LEU A 195 -27.31 5.06 -11.66
C LEU A 195 -26.72 5.10 -13.08
N SER A 196 -25.40 5.29 -13.18
CA SER A 196 -24.70 5.34 -14.47
C SER A 196 -24.72 4.00 -15.22
N THR A 197 -24.79 2.87 -14.50
CA THR A 197 -24.97 1.54 -15.10
C THR A 197 -26.40 1.34 -15.57
N ALA A 198 -27.39 1.64 -14.73
CA ALA A 198 -28.81 1.54 -15.09
C ALA A 198 -29.18 2.41 -16.30
N ILE A 199 -28.58 3.60 -16.43
CA ILE A 199 -28.76 4.47 -17.60
C ILE A 199 -28.23 3.82 -18.88
N ARG A 200 -27.10 3.10 -18.81
CA ARG A 200 -26.53 2.38 -19.96
C ARG A 200 -27.41 1.21 -20.35
N GLU A 201 -27.91 0.46 -19.37
CA GLU A 201 -28.81 -0.68 -19.57
C GLU A 201 -30.17 -0.25 -20.16
N ALA A 202 -30.69 0.89 -19.73
CA ALA A 202 -31.92 1.48 -20.28
C ALA A 202 -31.75 2.07 -21.69
N GLY A 203 -30.53 2.11 -22.25
CA GLY A 203 -30.26 2.69 -23.57
C GLY A 203 -30.13 4.23 -23.58
N GLY A 204 -29.93 4.85 -22.42
CA GLY A 204 -29.62 6.28 -22.31
C GLY A 204 -30.43 7.02 -21.24
N GLN A 205 -30.05 8.27 -20.97
CA GLN A 205 -30.64 9.07 -19.88
C GLN A 205 -32.14 9.34 -20.07
N LYS A 206 -32.58 9.58 -21.32
CA LYS A 206 -34.00 9.84 -21.61
C LYS A 206 -34.87 8.61 -21.37
N ALA A 207 -34.39 7.43 -21.79
CA ALA A 207 -35.10 6.17 -21.60
C ALA A 207 -35.20 5.81 -20.12
N PHE A 208 -34.10 5.91 -19.38
CA PHE A 208 -34.11 5.72 -17.92
C PHE A 208 -35.05 6.71 -17.22
N ALA A 209 -35.03 8.00 -17.60
CA ALA A 209 -35.88 9.01 -17.00
C ALA A 209 -37.37 8.73 -17.21
N GLN A 210 -37.75 8.26 -18.41
CA GLN A 210 -39.11 7.84 -18.73
C GLN A 210 -39.54 6.63 -17.88
N GLN A 211 -38.68 5.61 -17.78
CA GLN A 211 -38.94 4.41 -16.96
C GLN A 211 -39.12 4.75 -15.47
N ALA A 212 -38.30 5.66 -14.94
CA ALA A 212 -38.34 6.07 -13.53
C ALA A 212 -39.39 7.17 -13.23
N GLY A 213 -40.11 7.68 -14.23
CA GLY A 213 -41.11 8.74 -14.05
C GLY A 213 -40.52 10.07 -13.55
N VAL A 214 -39.33 10.43 -14.03
CA VAL A 214 -38.62 11.68 -13.73
C VAL A 214 -38.21 12.41 -15.01
N SER A 215 -37.88 13.71 -14.93
CA SER A 215 -37.41 14.44 -16.10
C SER A 215 -35.94 14.12 -16.41
N ALA A 216 -35.57 14.10 -17.70
CA ALA A 216 -34.18 13.87 -18.11
C ALA A 216 -33.22 14.96 -17.58
N ALA A 217 -33.70 16.20 -17.45
CA ALA A 217 -32.94 17.30 -16.84
C ALA A 217 -32.59 17.01 -15.36
N TYR A 218 -33.54 16.43 -14.61
CA TYR A 218 -33.32 16.04 -13.22
C TYR A 218 -32.24 14.94 -13.12
N VAL A 219 -32.28 13.92 -13.98
CA VAL A 219 -31.26 12.86 -14.02
C VAL A 219 -29.87 13.44 -14.32
N ASN A 220 -29.77 14.36 -15.29
CA ASN A 220 -28.51 15.04 -15.61
C ASN A 220 -27.97 15.88 -14.43
N ASP A 221 -28.84 16.59 -13.71
CA ASP A 221 -28.44 17.35 -12.51
C ASP A 221 -27.94 16.43 -11.38
N VAL A 222 -28.56 15.27 -11.19
CA VAL A 222 -28.15 14.26 -10.20
C VAL A 222 -26.77 13.68 -10.55
N ILE A 223 -26.53 13.35 -11.82
CA ILE A 223 -25.22 12.84 -12.30
C ILE A 223 -24.13 13.89 -12.10
N LYS A 224 -24.41 15.16 -12.39
CA LYS A 224 -23.48 16.28 -12.17
C LYS A 224 -23.33 16.66 -10.69
N GLY A 225 -24.08 16.03 -9.79
CA GLY A 225 -24.08 16.33 -8.37
C GLY A 225 -24.65 17.69 -7.99
N ARG A 226 -25.41 18.32 -8.88
CA ARG A 226 -26.09 19.61 -8.63
C ARG A 226 -27.37 19.45 -7.81
N ARG A 227 -27.95 18.24 -7.81
CA ARG A 227 -29.14 17.87 -7.01
C ARG A 227 -28.90 16.56 -6.28
N ALA A 228 -29.55 16.40 -5.12
CA ALA A 228 -29.61 15.13 -4.40
C ALA A 228 -30.49 14.11 -5.15
N VAL A 229 -30.18 12.82 -4.97
CA VAL A 229 -30.95 11.71 -5.56
C VAL A 229 -32.30 11.62 -4.86
N GLY A 230 -33.39 11.74 -5.61
CA GLY A 230 -34.76 11.66 -5.10
C GLY A 230 -35.27 10.22 -5.01
N GLU A 231 -36.32 10.02 -4.21
CA GLU A 231 -36.92 8.70 -3.92
C GLU A 231 -37.33 7.94 -5.20
N ARG A 232 -37.85 8.61 -6.23
CA ARG A 232 -38.21 7.94 -7.50
C ARG A 232 -37.00 7.31 -8.20
N VAL A 233 -35.86 7.98 -8.18
CA VAL A 233 -34.62 7.46 -8.77
C VAL A 233 -34.05 6.34 -7.91
N LEU A 234 -34.15 6.44 -6.58
CA LEU A 234 -33.73 5.37 -5.68
C LEU A 234 -34.61 4.13 -5.85
N ALA A 235 -35.93 4.29 -5.94
CA ALA A 235 -36.87 3.19 -6.20
C ALA A 235 -36.59 2.49 -7.52
N ALA A 236 -36.26 3.23 -8.59
CA ALA A 236 -35.87 2.64 -9.88
C ALA A 236 -34.53 1.89 -9.86
N LEU A 237 -33.73 2.06 -8.81
CA LEU A 237 -32.46 1.34 -8.59
C LEU A 237 -32.59 0.24 -7.52
N ASP A 238 -33.80 -0.04 -7.04
CA ASP A 238 -34.06 -0.92 -5.90
C ASP A 238 -33.29 -0.50 -4.64
N LEU A 239 -33.15 0.82 -4.44
CA LEU A 239 -32.50 1.43 -3.28
C LEU A 239 -33.52 2.18 -2.43
N ARG A 240 -33.27 2.23 -1.13
CA ARG A 240 -34.04 3.01 -0.17
C ARG A 240 -33.11 3.89 0.65
N ARG A 241 -33.45 5.17 0.82
CA ARG A 241 -32.71 6.05 1.72
C ARG A 241 -33.02 5.70 3.17
N ILE A 242 -31.99 5.44 3.96
CA ILE A 242 -32.09 5.27 5.42
C ILE A 242 -31.32 6.43 6.06
N GLU A 243 -32.02 7.25 6.84
CA GLU A 243 -31.39 8.28 7.65
C GLU A 243 -31.02 7.69 9.00
N ARG A 244 -29.72 7.67 9.31
CA ARG A 244 -29.21 7.12 10.56
C ARG A 244 -28.75 8.25 11.49
N PHE A 245 -29.38 8.36 12.65
CA PHE A 245 -28.94 9.26 13.72
C PHE A 245 -27.85 8.59 14.54
N VAL A 246 -26.75 9.31 14.79
CA VAL A 246 -25.63 8.84 15.61
C VAL A 246 -25.51 9.76 16.83
N SER A 247 -25.47 9.19 18.04
CA SER A 247 -25.21 9.95 19.26
C SER A 247 -23.75 10.40 19.30
N LEU A 248 -23.52 11.71 19.51
CA LEU A 248 -22.18 12.30 19.65
C LEU A 248 -21.73 12.43 21.11
N ARG A 249 -22.59 12.12 22.08
CA ARG A 249 -22.15 12.07 23.47
C ARG A 249 -21.24 10.88 23.62
N ARG A 250 -19.95 11.14 23.90
CA ARG A 250 -19.07 10.12 24.49
C ARG A 250 -19.73 9.71 25.78
N ASP A 251 -20.02 8.42 25.92
CA ASP A 251 -20.33 7.84 27.21
C ASP A 251 -19.22 8.29 28.18
N ALA A 252 -19.63 9.04 29.21
CA ALA A 252 -18.73 9.61 30.21
C ALA A 252 -18.29 8.54 31.21
#